data_AF-A0A842N706-F1
#
_entry.id   AF-A0A842N706-F1
#
_cell.length_a   1.000
_cell.length_b   1.000
_cell.length_c   1.000
_cell.angle_alpha   90.00
_cell.angle_beta   90.00
_cell.angle_gamma   90.00
#
_symmetry.space_group_name_H-M   'P 1'
#
loop_
_entity.id
_entity.type
_entity.pdbx_description
1 polymer ?
#
loop_
_entity_poly.entity_id
_entity_poly.type
_entity_poly.pdbx_seq_one_letter_code
_entity_poly.pdbx_strand_id
1 'polypeptide(L)'
;MNKIYGIIMIFAFAGLMIPTSAMQVEAASDLDYMLIIAEKGKKYIKLKINEMQNSNIPDWKNQQVVLDIYDKSAYEIEQLEKAIENGDVKSARKLFVSSMDKIKQISLMLNQIAVNKAQDDALPDYPQILKRYEMNIQKLKQMSEKLGANIDFSEVNNLIILGKQNAENGKSDQTKQVIDQISLKGLDINKHLVSINQANKIIKAQALAERYVDKINTMIVQATNSGLLDVASQLENAKIYLASSNSTSQITKNIKIIITINKNMKDTQQKLRDANFDVDEIKLSQNQKFTGKLNQLENKAKFLHSEAIGSNAALYYVEKALSIIHDTRNNLNDSEGKIISKVKLIEQLLAKAQKIVQEST
;
A
#
# COMPACT_ATOMS: atom_id res chain seq x y z
N MET A 1 -47.94 3.18 -5.84
CA MET A 1 -46.63 3.89 -5.80
C MET A 1 -45.74 3.26 -4.73
N ASN A 2 -44.54 2.85 -5.16
CA ASN A 2 -43.30 2.54 -4.45
C ASN A 2 -43.33 1.73 -3.14
N LYS A 3 -43.13 0.41 -3.21
CA LYS A 3 -42.57 -0.41 -2.11
C LYS A 3 -41.73 -1.60 -2.61
N ILE A 4 -40.59 -1.34 -3.27
CA ILE A 4 -39.53 -2.35 -3.46
C ILE A 4 -38.19 -1.68 -3.18
N TYR A 5 -37.84 -1.51 -1.90
CA TYR A 5 -36.51 -1.01 -1.49
C TYR A 5 -35.77 -1.96 -0.53
N GLY A 6 -36.36 -3.10 -0.15
CA GLY A 6 -35.78 -3.99 0.87
C GLY A 6 -34.52 -4.77 0.44
N ILE A 7 -34.31 -4.98 -0.87
CA ILE A 7 -33.24 -5.87 -1.38
C ILE A 7 -31.97 -5.08 -1.77
N ILE A 8 -32.03 -3.76 -1.88
CA ILE A 8 -30.93 -2.93 -2.44
C ILE A 8 -29.80 -2.68 -1.42
N MET A 9 -30.05 -2.77 -0.11
CA MET A 9 -29.12 -2.28 0.92
C MET A 9 -27.93 -3.21 1.24
N ILE A 10 -27.97 -4.51 0.89
CA ILE A 10 -26.87 -5.44 1.20
C ILE A 10 -25.58 -5.04 0.43
N PHE A 11 -25.72 -4.44 -0.75
CA PHE A 11 -24.58 -3.94 -1.53
C PHE A 11 -24.07 -2.56 -1.08
N ALA A 12 -24.92 -1.71 -0.50
CA ALA A 12 -24.50 -0.40 0.00
C ALA A 12 -23.54 -0.53 1.20
N PHE A 13 -23.77 -1.51 2.09
CA PHE A 13 -22.90 -1.73 3.25
C PHE A 13 -21.63 -2.54 2.93
N ALA A 14 -21.66 -3.44 1.94
CA ALA A 14 -20.44 -4.14 1.51
C ALA A 14 -19.44 -3.20 0.80
N GLY A 15 -19.94 -2.16 0.11
CA GLY A 15 -19.10 -1.17 -0.59
C GLY A 15 -18.36 -0.19 0.31
N LEU A 16 -18.77 -0.03 1.58
CA LEU A 16 -18.12 0.85 2.55
C LEU A 16 -17.05 0.14 3.41
N MET A 17 -16.89 -1.17 3.25
CA MET A 17 -15.87 -1.98 3.96
C MET A 17 -14.58 -2.14 3.14
N ILE A 18 -14.22 -1.14 2.32
CA ILE A 18 -12.85 -1.03 1.81
C ILE A 18 -12.09 -0.10 2.76
N PRO A 19 -11.17 -0.59 3.59
CA PRO A 19 -10.16 0.29 4.16
C PRO A 19 -9.29 0.79 3.00
N THR A 20 -9.63 1.96 2.47
CA THR A 20 -8.75 2.74 1.61
C THR A 20 -7.65 3.31 2.50
N SER A 21 -6.54 2.60 2.60
CA SER A 21 -5.34 3.10 3.24
C SER A 21 -4.73 4.22 2.38
N ALA A 22 -5.00 5.46 2.76
CA ALA A 22 -4.03 6.56 2.86
C ALA A 22 -4.78 7.88 3.04
N MET A 23 -4.86 8.38 4.27
CA MET A 23 -4.77 9.81 4.62
C MET A 23 -4.64 9.92 6.14
N GLN A 24 -3.49 10.44 6.60
CA GLN A 24 -3.34 11.00 7.95
C GLN A 24 -3.55 12.52 7.85
N VAL A 25 -4.64 12.92 7.19
CA VAL A 25 -5.16 14.27 7.30
C VAL A 25 -6.47 14.06 8.05
N GLU A 26 -6.45 14.42 9.33
CA GLU A 26 -7.52 14.29 10.32
C GLU A 26 -8.11 12.88 10.48
N ALA A 27 -7.39 12.00 11.22
CA ALA A 27 -7.97 10.76 11.73
C ALA A 27 -9.25 10.99 12.57
N ALA A 28 -9.45 12.21 13.10
CA ALA A 28 -10.69 12.63 13.75
C ALA A 28 -11.86 12.73 12.76
N SER A 29 -11.68 13.30 11.56
CA SER A 29 -12.76 13.46 10.60
C SER A 29 -13.30 12.11 10.11
N ASP A 30 -12.43 11.14 9.84
CA ASP A 30 -12.81 9.78 9.44
C ASP A 30 -13.59 9.02 10.54
N LEU A 31 -13.23 9.25 11.81
CA LEU A 31 -13.90 8.62 12.95
C LEU A 31 -15.28 9.26 13.21
N ASP A 32 -15.39 10.57 13.07
CA ASP A 32 -16.68 11.27 13.14
C ASP A 32 -17.62 10.82 12.03
N TYR A 33 -17.10 10.60 10.81
CA TYR A 33 -17.87 9.99 9.72
C TYR A 33 -18.34 8.56 10.06
N MET A 34 -17.50 7.73 10.70
CA MET A 34 -17.90 6.39 11.17
C MET A 34 -19.04 6.47 12.19
N LEU A 35 -18.95 7.37 13.16
CA LEU A 35 -20.01 7.59 14.15
C LEU A 35 -21.31 8.05 13.48
N ILE A 36 -21.25 9.00 12.54
CA ILE A 36 -22.42 9.45 11.76
C ILE A 36 -23.08 8.29 11.01
N ILE A 37 -22.29 7.41 10.39
CA ILE A 37 -22.81 6.23 9.67
C ILE A 37 -23.49 5.28 10.66
N ALA A 38 -22.85 4.99 11.79
CA ALA A 38 -23.37 4.09 12.80
C ALA A 38 -24.68 4.62 13.42
N GLU A 39 -24.74 5.91 13.74
CA GLU A 39 -25.96 6.58 14.22
C GLU A 39 -27.10 6.54 13.20
N LYS A 40 -26.80 6.75 11.91
CA LYS A 40 -27.79 6.61 10.84
C LYS A 40 -28.28 5.16 10.71
N GLY A 41 -27.38 4.18 10.81
CA GLY A 41 -27.71 2.76 10.80
C GLY A 41 -28.62 2.37 11.98
N LYS A 42 -28.27 2.81 13.20
CA LYS A 42 -29.06 2.63 14.42
C LYS A 42 -30.48 3.19 14.25
N LYS A 43 -30.61 4.46 13.84
CA LYS A 43 -31.90 5.13 13.62
C LYS A 43 -32.75 4.41 12.56
N TYR A 44 -32.14 4.02 11.45
CA TYR A 44 -32.84 3.30 10.38
C TYR A 44 -33.38 1.95 10.86
N ILE A 45 -32.55 1.15 11.54
CA ILE A 45 -32.99 -0.15 12.08
C ILE A 45 -34.07 0.03 13.14
N LYS A 46 -33.95 1.04 14.01
CA LYS A 46 -34.99 1.32 15.01
C LYS A 46 -36.32 1.66 14.36
N LEU A 47 -36.32 2.48 13.31
CA LEU A 47 -37.52 2.76 12.52
C LEU A 47 -38.13 1.46 11.96
N LYS A 48 -37.32 0.56 11.41
CA LYS A 48 -37.79 -0.74 10.89
C LYS A 48 -38.34 -1.66 11.96
N ILE A 49 -37.71 -1.72 13.14
CA ILE A 49 -38.24 -2.46 14.29
C ILE A 49 -39.61 -1.88 14.69
N ASN A 50 -39.72 -0.56 14.81
CA ASN A 50 -40.96 0.10 15.19
C ASN A 50 -42.07 -0.12 14.13
N GLU A 51 -41.75 -0.03 12.84
CA GLU A 51 -42.69 -0.34 11.74
C GLU A 51 -43.23 -1.77 11.85
N MET A 52 -42.38 -2.73 12.25
CA MET A 52 -42.77 -4.13 12.43
C MET A 52 -43.63 -4.31 13.68
N GLN A 53 -43.25 -3.71 14.81
CA GLN A 53 -44.01 -3.76 16.07
C GLN A 53 -45.40 -3.12 15.94
N ASN A 54 -45.53 -2.07 15.13
CA ASN A 54 -46.80 -1.37 14.90
C ASN A 54 -47.67 -2.04 13.82
N SER A 55 -47.26 -3.17 13.26
CA SER A 55 -48.02 -3.90 12.25
C SER A 55 -48.69 -5.15 12.85
N ASN A 56 -49.89 -5.52 12.38
CA ASN A 56 -50.67 -6.70 12.83
C ASN A 56 -50.03 -8.06 12.46
N ILE A 57 -48.70 -8.18 12.52
CA ILE A 57 -47.99 -9.45 12.30
C ILE A 57 -48.03 -10.21 13.63
N PRO A 58 -48.66 -11.40 13.71
CA PRO A 58 -48.71 -12.19 14.93
C PRO A 58 -47.30 -12.43 15.47
N ASP A 59 -47.12 -12.26 16.78
CA ASP A 59 -45.87 -12.37 17.55
C ASP A 59 -44.67 -12.81 16.72
N TRP A 60 -43.91 -11.83 16.21
CA TRP A 60 -42.60 -12.07 15.62
C TRP A 60 -41.77 -12.94 16.58
N LYS A 61 -41.70 -14.23 16.27
CA LYS A 61 -41.10 -15.28 17.12
C LYS A 61 -39.66 -14.98 17.58
N ASN A 62 -38.98 -14.09 16.86
CA ASN A 62 -37.61 -13.64 17.13
C ASN A 62 -37.53 -12.20 17.67
N GLN A 63 -38.63 -11.66 18.21
CA GLN A 63 -38.72 -10.33 18.82
C GLN A 63 -37.54 -9.99 19.68
N GLN A 64 -37.43 -10.79 20.73
CA GLN A 64 -36.50 -10.53 21.79
C GLN A 64 -35.07 -10.58 21.27
N VAL A 65 -34.79 -11.52 20.37
CA VAL A 65 -33.46 -11.67 19.74
C VAL A 65 -33.08 -10.42 18.95
N VAL A 66 -33.99 -9.85 18.16
CA VAL A 66 -33.72 -8.62 17.41
C VAL A 66 -33.52 -7.42 18.33
N LEU A 67 -34.34 -7.30 19.38
CA LEU A 67 -34.20 -6.22 20.37
C LEU A 67 -32.87 -6.34 21.13
N ASP A 68 -32.49 -7.54 21.56
CA ASP A 68 -31.23 -7.78 22.26
C ASP A 68 -30.00 -7.46 21.40
N ILE A 69 -30.02 -7.82 20.10
CA ILE A 69 -28.95 -7.48 19.16
C ILE A 69 -28.91 -5.96 18.92
N TYR A 70 -30.09 -5.32 18.84
CA TYR A 70 -30.20 -3.86 18.67
C TYR A 70 -29.63 -3.12 19.88
N ASP A 71 -29.97 -3.53 21.10
CA ASP A 71 -29.48 -2.89 22.32
C ASP A 71 -27.96 -3.05 22.47
N LYS A 72 -27.43 -4.24 22.14
CA LYS A 72 -25.97 -4.46 22.09
C LYS A 72 -25.30 -3.57 21.05
N SER A 73 -25.90 -3.42 19.87
CA SER A 73 -25.37 -2.52 18.84
C SER A 73 -25.43 -1.06 19.28
N ALA A 74 -26.51 -0.62 19.91
CA ALA A 74 -26.67 0.74 20.39
C ALA A 74 -25.62 1.05 21.46
N TYR A 75 -25.43 0.13 22.41
CA TYR A 75 -24.38 0.23 23.42
C TYR A 75 -22.98 0.33 22.80
N GLU A 76 -22.65 -0.51 21.81
CA GLU A 76 -21.36 -0.44 21.13
C GLU A 76 -21.15 0.89 20.36
N ILE A 77 -22.21 1.53 19.88
CA ILE A 77 -22.15 2.85 19.23
C ILE A 77 -21.91 3.96 20.27
N GLU A 78 -22.51 3.86 21.46
CA GLU A 78 -22.19 4.77 22.57
C GLU A 78 -20.73 4.61 23.03
N GLN A 79 -20.21 3.37 23.05
CA GLN A 79 -18.79 3.14 23.33
C GLN A 79 -17.89 3.64 22.19
N LEU A 80 -18.34 3.55 20.94
CA LEU A 80 -17.64 4.12 19.79
C LEU A 80 -17.46 5.63 19.97
N GLU A 81 -18.53 6.36 20.30
CA GLU A 81 -18.49 7.80 20.58
C GLU A 81 -17.46 8.12 21.68
N LYS A 82 -17.54 7.43 22.82
CA LYS A 82 -16.56 7.59 23.92
C LYS A 82 -15.12 7.28 23.50
N ALA A 83 -14.91 6.25 22.68
CA ALA A 83 -13.58 5.92 22.18
C ALA A 83 -13.04 7.01 21.24
N ILE A 84 -13.91 7.66 20.46
CA ILE A 84 -13.55 8.79 19.60
C ILE A 84 -13.20 10.02 20.45
N GLU A 85 -14.04 10.37 21.43
CA GLU A 85 -13.80 11.48 22.37
C GLU A 85 -12.46 11.34 23.11
N ASN A 86 -12.11 10.10 23.49
CA ASN A 86 -10.85 9.78 24.17
C ASN A 86 -9.66 9.58 23.21
N GLY A 87 -9.85 9.71 21.90
CA GLY A 87 -8.80 9.52 20.90
C GLY A 87 -8.31 8.07 20.73
N ASP A 88 -9.03 7.07 21.26
CA ASP A 88 -8.71 5.64 21.10
C ASP A 88 -9.18 5.11 19.74
N VAL A 89 -8.37 5.42 18.72
CA VAL A 89 -8.61 5.04 17.31
C VAL A 89 -8.78 3.52 17.13
N LYS A 90 -8.07 2.70 17.92
CA LYS A 90 -8.08 1.24 17.76
C LYS A 90 -9.40 0.67 18.27
N SER A 91 -9.84 1.11 19.45
CA SER A 91 -11.11 0.69 20.03
C SER A 91 -12.28 1.24 19.21
N ALA A 92 -12.22 2.50 18.78
CA ALA A 92 -13.24 3.10 17.93
C ALA A 92 -13.48 2.28 16.65
N ARG A 93 -12.42 1.93 15.90
CA ARG A 93 -12.58 1.09 14.69
C ARG A 93 -13.17 -0.29 14.98
N LYS A 94 -12.78 -0.92 16.09
CA LYS A 94 -13.31 -2.23 16.49
C LYS A 94 -14.79 -2.15 16.83
N LEU A 95 -15.20 -1.14 17.60
CA LEU A 95 -16.58 -0.88 18.01
C LEU A 95 -17.47 -0.54 16.82
N PHE A 96 -16.97 0.26 15.87
CA PHE A 96 -17.67 0.53 14.61
C PHE A 96 -17.95 -0.76 13.82
N VAL A 97 -16.94 -1.60 13.59
CA VAL A 97 -17.13 -2.87 12.86
C VAL A 97 -18.10 -3.80 13.59
N SER A 98 -17.97 -3.92 14.92
CA SER A 98 -18.82 -4.79 15.74
C SER A 98 -20.29 -4.38 15.73
N SER A 99 -20.57 -3.07 15.84
CA SER A 99 -21.93 -2.52 15.83
C SER A 99 -22.56 -2.62 14.44
N MET A 100 -21.81 -2.32 13.39
CA MET A 100 -22.30 -2.41 12.01
C MET A 100 -22.61 -3.86 11.59
N ASP A 101 -21.87 -4.85 12.07
CA ASP A 101 -22.18 -6.26 11.81
C ASP A 101 -23.51 -6.69 12.47
N LYS A 102 -23.80 -6.20 13.68
CA LYS A 102 -25.09 -6.41 14.36
C LYS A 102 -26.24 -5.71 13.66
N ILE A 103 -26.06 -4.46 13.21
CA ILE A 103 -27.03 -3.74 12.37
C ILE A 103 -27.34 -4.52 11.10
N LYS A 104 -26.31 -5.08 10.45
CA LYS A 104 -26.47 -5.94 9.29
C LYS A 104 -27.23 -7.22 9.63
N GLN A 105 -26.92 -7.87 10.74
CA GLN A 105 -27.63 -9.07 11.21
C GLN A 105 -29.12 -8.79 11.43
N ILE A 106 -29.46 -7.70 12.12
CA ILE A 106 -30.85 -7.28 12.33
C ILE A 106 -31.52 -6.98 10.99
N SER A 107 -30.85 -6.28 10.07
CA SER A 107 -31.38 -5.99 8.75
C SER A 107 -31.75 -7.26 7.99
N LEU A 108 -30.91 -8.30 8.05
CA LEU A 108 -31.18 -9.60 7.44
C LEU A 108 -32.39 -10.29 8.09
N MET A 109 -32.47 -10.29 9.42
CA MET A 109 -33.59 -10.86 10.16
C MET A 109 -34.91 -10.17 9.83
N LEU A 110 -34.94 -8.83 9.83
CA LEU A 110 -36.13 -8.04 9.50
C LEU A 110 -36.55 -8.24 8.04
N ASN A 111 -35.61 -8.31 7.11
CA ASN A 111 -35.89 -8.59 5.71
C ASN A 111 -36.48 -9.99 5.52
N GLN A 112 -36.00 -11.00 6.26
CA GLN A 112 -36.55 -12.34 6.20
C GLN A 112 -38.01 -12.39 6.68
N ILE A 113 -38.35 -11.60 7.71
CA ILE A 113 -39.74 -11.47 8.18
C ILE A 113 -40.60 -10.69 7.17
N ALA A 114 -40.07 -9.61 6.57
CA ALA A 114 -40.78 -8.86 5.53
C ALA A 114 -41.03 -9.69 4.26
N VAL A 115 -40.11 -10.59 3.89
CA VAL A 115 -40.30 -11.57 2.81
C VAL A 115 -41.39 -12.57 3.16
N ASN A 116 -41.48 -13.01 4.42
CA ASN A 116 -42.57 -13.87 4.88
C ASN A 116 -43.93 -13.14 4.92
N LYS A 117 -43.96 -11.80 5.12
CA LYS A 117 -45.18 -10.97 5.04
C LYS A 117 -45.60 -10.67 3.60
N ALA A 118 -44.65 -10.45 2.69
CA ALA A 118 -44.92 -10.29 1.25
C ALA A 118 -45.56 -11.55 0.64
N GLN A 119 -45.47 -12.69 1.34
CA GLN A 119 -46.12 -13.95 1.01
C GLN A 119 -47.66 -13.87 1.09
N ASP A 120 -48.25 -12.85 1.75
CA ASP A 120 -49.70 -12.73 1.94
C ASP A 120 -50.43 -11.84 0.91
N ASP A 121 -49.76 -11.08 0.04
CA ASP A 121 -50.47 -10.23 -0.95
C ASP A 121 -49.94 -10.27 -2.40
N ALA A 122 -48.77 -10.84 -2.68
CA ALA A 122 -48.33 -11.15 -4.06
C ALA A 122 -47.20 -12.19 -4.09
N LEU A 123 -47.26 -13.15 -5.02
CA LEU A 123 -46.16 -14.10 -5.26
C LEU A 123 -44.84 -13.35 -5.55
N PRO A 124 -43.71 -13.71 -4.91
CA PRO A 124 -42.42 -13.07 -5.20
C PRO A 124 -42.05 -13.20 -6.68
N ASP A 125 -41.51 -12.13 -7.26
CA ASP A 125 -40.91 -12.14 -8.61
C ASP A 125 -39.56 -12.89 -8.57
N TYR A 126 -39.66 -14.21 -8.42
CA TYR A 126 -38.53 -15.13 -8.39
C TYR A 126 -37.64 -15.00 -9.63
N PRO A 127 -38.16 -14.85 -10.87
CA PRO A 127 -37.33 -14.59 -12.05
C PRO A 127 -36.42 -13.36 -11.88
N GLN A 128 -36.95 -12.24 -11.40
CA GLN A 128 -36.13 -11.04 -11.18
C GLN A 128 -35.13 -11.22 -10.03
N ILE A 129 -35.50 -11.93 -8.97
CA ILE A 129 -34.59 -12.26 -7.85
C ILE A 129 -33.42 -13.12 -8.35
N LEU A 130 -33.69 -14.19 -9.08
CA LEU A 130 -32.67 -15.10 -9.62
C LEU A 130 -31.75 -14.39 -10.61
N LYS A 131 -32.28 -13.51 -11.46
CA LYS A 131 -31.47 -12.67 -12.36
C LYS A 131 -30.48 -11.78 -11.59
N ARG A 132 -30.89 -11.22 -10.43
CA ARG A 132 -29.98 -10.44 -9.57
C ARG A 132 -28.86 -11.31 -8.99
N TYR A 133 -29.19 -12.50 -8.50
CA TYR A 133 -28.18 -13.44 -8.01
C TYR A 133 -27.20 -13.85 -9.11
N GLU A 134 -27.68 -14.16 -10.30
CA GLU A 134 -26.85 -14.48 -11.47
C GLU A 134 -25.86 -13.34 -11.78
N MET A 135 -26.33 -12.08 -11.85
CA MET A 135 -25.44 -10.93 -12.06
C MET A 135 -24.39 -10.79 -10.97
N ASN A 136 -24.73 -11.09 -9.71
CA ASN A 136 -23.78 -11.03 -8.61
C ASN A 136 -22.73 -12.13 -8.68
N ILE A 137 -23.14 -13.37 -9.04
CA ILE A 137 -22.21 -14.47 -9.27
C ILE A 137 -21.25 -14.14 -10.43
N GLN A 138 -21.73 -13.50 -11.50
CA GLN A 138 -20.85 -13.03 -12.59
C GLN A 138 -19.82 -12.02 -12.11
N LYS A 139 -20.19 -11.07 -11.23
CA LYS A 139 -19.22 -10.14 -10.62
C LYS A 139 -18.17 -10.87 -9.77
N LEU A 140 -18.58 -11.88 -9.00
CA LEU A 140 -17.65 -12.70 -8.23
C LEU A 140 -16.69 -13.47 -9.13
N LYS A 141 -17.16 -14.00 -10.27
CA LYS A 141 -16.33 -14.66 -11.28
C LYS A 141 -15.27 -13.72 -11.85
N GLN A 142 -15.67 -12.51 -12.27
CA GLN A 142 -14.73 -11.48 -12.75
C GLN A 142 -13.71 -11.09 -11.67
N MET A 143 -14.12 -11.02 -10.41
CA MET A 143 -13.20 -10.77 -9.30
C MET A 143 -12.21 -11.93 -9.11
N SER A 144 -12.69 -13.17 -9.24
CA SER A 144 -11.85 -14.38 -9.19
C SER A 144 -10.78 -14.35 -10.27
N GLU A 145 -11.16 -14.07 -11.53
CA GLU A 145 -10.25 -13.95 -12.67
C GLU A 145 -9.18 -12.86 -12.43
N LYS A 146 -9.59 -11.67 -12.00
CA LYS A 146 -8.67 -10.57 -11.69
C LYS A 146 -7.68 -10.88 -10.57
N LEU A 147 -8.10 -11.72 -9.62
CA LEU A 147 -7.26 -12.14 -8.50
C LEU A 147 -6.42 -13.39 -8.82
N GLY A 148 -6.62 -14.03 -9.98
CA GLY A 148 -6.05 -15.34 -10.29
C GLY A 148 -6.55 -16.44 -9.35
N ALA A 149 -7.73 -16.27 -8.74
CA ALA A 149 -8.30 -17.22 -7.81
C ALA A 149 -8.97 -18.37 -8.60
N ASN A 150 -8.54 -19.61 -8.33
CA ASN A 150 -9.05 -20.82 -8.97
C ASN A 150 -10.30 -21.34 -8.25
N ILE A 151 -11.37 -20.55 -8.23
CA ILE A 151 -12.65 -20.94 -7.62
C ILE A 151 -13.52 -21.62 -8.66
N ASP A 152 -14.08 -22.79 -8.32
CA ASP A 152 -15.09 -23.46 -9.13
C ASP A 152 -16.48 -22.83 -8.91
N PHE A 153 -17.10 -22.37 -9.99
CA PHE A 153 -18.44 -21.78 -9.99
C PHE A 153 -19.53 -22.75 -10.48
N SER A 154 -19.17 -23.98 -10.86
CA SER A 154 -20.08 -24.96 -11.46
C SER A 154 -21.30 -25.22 -10.57
N GLU A 155 -21.08 -25.42 -9.28
CA GLU A 155 -22.16 -25.73 -8.34
C GLU A 155 -23.17 -24.57 -8.19
N VAL A 156 -22.68 -23.33 -8.01
CA VAL A 156 -23.57 -22.17 -7.88
C VAL A 156 -24.28 -21.84 -9.20
N ASN A 157 -23.65 -22.09 -10.34
CA ASN A 157 -24.30 -21.96 -11.65
C ASN A 157 -25.42 -22.99 -11.83
N ASN A 158 -25.19 -24.24 -11.42
CA ASN A 158 -26.22 -25.27 -11.44
C ASN A 158 -27.41 -24.92 -10.53
N LEU A 159 -27.16 -24.33 -9.36
CA LEU A 159 -28.22 -23.83 -8.49
C LEU A 159 -29.01 -22.68 -9.11
N ILE A 160 -28.37 -21.75 -9.84
CA ILE A 160 -29.06 -20.68 -10.57
C ILE A 160 -30.01 -21.28 -11.62
N ILE A 161 -29.56 -22.29 -12.37
CA ILE A 161 -30.38 -22.99 -13.37
C ILE A 161 -31.56 -23.67 -12.70
N LEU A 162 -31.32 -24.44 -11.63
CA LEU A 162 -32.36 -25.12 -10.86
C LEU A 162 -33.39 -24.13 -10.29
N GLY A 163 -32.93 -22.98 -9.79
CA GLY A 163 -33.80 -21.94 -9.26
C GLY A 163 -34.72 -21.37 -10.34
N LYS A 164 -34.19 -21.10 -11.54
CA LYS A 164 -34.99 -20.63 -12.68
C LYS A 164 -36.05 -21.66 -13.09
N GLN A 165 -35.67 -22.93 -13.18
CA GLN A 165 -36.59 -24.02 -13.48
C GLN A 165 -37.69 -24.18 -12.43
N ASN A 166 -37.35 -24.08 -11.14
CA ASN A 166 -38.36 -24.15 -10.08
C ASN A 166 -39.33 -22.95 -10.13
N ALA A 167 -38.82 -21.75 -10.43
CA ALA A 167 -39.63 -20.55 -10.55
C ALA A 167 -40.60 -20.64 -11.74
N GLU A 168 -40.13 -21.08 -12.91
CA GLU A 168 -40.94 -21.29 -14.11
C GLU A 168 -42.05 -22.33 -13.90
N ASN A 169 -41.77 -23.36 -13.11
CA ASN A 169 -42.73 -24.42 -12.79
C ASN A 169 -43.65 -24.09 -11.58
N GLY A 170 -43.63 -22.86 -11.06
CA GLY A 170 -44.47 -22.44 -9.93
C GLY A 170 -44.11 -23.08 -8.58
N LYS A 171 -42.93 -23.72 -8.47
CA LYS A 171 -42.45 -24.40 -7.27
C LYS A 171 -41.84 -23.42 -6.27
N SER A 172 -42.68 -22.57 -5.68
CA SER A 172 -42.26 -21.44 -4.85
C SER A 172 -41.36 -21.82 -3.66
N ASP A 173 -41.71 -22.86 -2.89
CA ASP A 173 -40.92 -23.27 -1.72
C ASP A 173 -39.53 -23.82 -2.12
N GLN A 174 -39.48 -24.61 -3.19
CA GLN A 174 -38.22 -25.13 -3.73
C GLN A 174 -37.37 -24.01 -4.33
N THR A 175 -37.99 -23.02 -4.96
CA THR A 175 -37.30 -21.83 -5.46
C THR A 175 -36.68 -21.03 -4.32
N LYS A 176 -37.41 -20.83 -3.22
CA LYS A 176 -36.91 -20.16 -2.01
C LYS A 176 -35.70 -20.90 -1.43
N GLN A 177 -35.80 -22.22 -1.26
CA GLN A 177 -34.69 -23.05 -0.76
C GLN A 177 -33.44 -22.96 -1.65
N VAL A 178 -33.60 -22.99 -2.97
CA VAL A 178 -32.48 -22.87 -3.90
C VAL A 178 -31.86 -21.47 -3.85
N ILE A 179 -32.67 -20.41 -3.71
CA ILE A 179 -32.16 -19.04 -3.51
C ILE A 179 -31.35 -18.92 -2.22
N ASP A 180 -31.78 -19.55 -1.13
CA ASP A 180 -31.03 -19.56 0.13
C ASP A 180 -29.68 -20.26 -0.04
N GLN A 181 -29.63 -21.37 -0.78
CA GLN A 181 -28.37 -22.07 -1.10
C GLN A 181 -27.43 -21.23 -1.98
N ILE A 182 -27.96 -20.56 -3.01
CA ILE A 182 -27.18 -19.63 -3.84
C ILE A 182 -26.58 -18.52 -2.99
N SER A 183 -27.36 -17.96 -2.07
CA SER A 183 -26.93 -16.90 -1.17
C SER A 183 -25.78 -17.34 -0.26
N LEU A 184 -25.92 -18.51 0.38
CA LEU A 184 -24.89 -19.08 1.26
C LEU A 184 -23.59 -19.33 0.51
N LYS A 185 -23.65 -19.95 -0.68
CA LYS A 185 -22.46 -20.20 -1.50
C LYS A 185 -21.84 -18.94 -2.06
N GLY A 186 -22.65 -17.99 -2.54
CA GLY A 186 -22.15 -16.69 -2.99
C GLY A 186 -21.43 -15.92 -1.88
N LEU A 187 -21.90 -16.03 -0.64
CA LEU A 187 -21.26 -15.43 0.53
C LEU A 187 -19.92 -16.09 0.87
N ASP A 188 -19.85 -17.42 0.78
CA ASP A 188 -18.60 -18.17 0.99
C ASP A 188 -17.53 -17.83 -0.05
N ILE A 189 -17.90 -17.86 -1.34
CA ILE A 189 -17.04 -17.44 -2.45
C ILE A 189 -16.51 -16.02 -2.22
N ASN A 190 -17.39 -15.09 -1.84
CA ASN A 190 -16.99 -13.72 -1.56
C ASN A 190 -15.99 -13.62 -0.39
N LYS A 191 -16.19 -14.38 0.69
CA LYS A 191 -15.24 -14.43 1.82
C LYS A 191 -13.87 -14.93 1.38
N HIS A 192 -13.82 -16.01 0.59
CA HIS A 192 -12.56 -16.52 0.04
C HIS A 192 -11.86 -15.50 -0.85
N LEU A 193 -12.59 -14.84 -1.76
CA LEU A 193 -12.04 -13.80 -2.63
C LEU A 193 -11.49 -12.60 -1.85
N VAL A 194 -12.20 -12.17 -0.79
CA VAL A 194 -11.72 -11.11 0.11
C VAL A 194 -10.43 -11.51 0.80
N SER A 195 -10.33 -12.75 1.30
CA SER A 195 -9.13 -13.28 1.94
C SER A 195 -7.93 -13.31 0.97
N ILE A 196 -8.13 -13.85 -0.24
CA ILE A 196 -7.10 -13.85 -1.30
C ILE A 196 -6.67 -12.43 -1.65
N ASN A 197 -7.62 -11.49 -1.78
CA ASN A 197 -7.30 -10.10 -2.06
C ASN A 197 -6.47 -9.45 -0.92
N GLN A 198 -6.77 -9.78 0.34
CA GLN A 198 -5.98 -9.30 1.49
C GLN A 198 -4.56 -9.87 1.47
N ALA A 199 -4.39 -11.16 1.18
CA ALA A 199 -3.07 -11.76 1.01
C ALA A 199 -2.31 -11.14 -0.17
N ASN A 200 -2.98 -10.90 -1.30
CA ASN A 200 -2.37 -10.24 -2.46
C ASN A 200 -1.94 -8.79 -2.18
N LYS A 201 -2.60 -8.08 -1.25
CA LYS A 201 -2.18 -6.72 -0.85
C LYS A 201 -0.79 -6.72 -0.22
N ILE A 202 -0.47 -7.68 0.65
CA ILE A 202 0.86 -7.74 1.26
C ILE A 202 1.92 -8.14 0.24
N ILE A 203 1.64 -9.10 -0.64
CA ILE A 203 2.56 -9.51 -1.72
C ILE A 203 2.87 -8.33 -2.65
N LYS A 204 1.85 -7.57 -3.08
CA LYS A 204 2.03 -6.38 -3.92
C LYS A 204 2.84 -5.29 -3.21
N ALA A 205 2.62 -5.10 -1.90
CA ALA A 205 3.40 -4.16 -1.12
C ALA A 205 4.86 -4.60 -0.95
N GLN A 206 5.12 -5.91 -0.78
CA GLN A 206 6.48 -6.46 -0.76
C GLN A 206 7.19 -6.27 -2.09
N ALA A 207 6.53 -6.56 -3.22
CA ALA A 207 7.09 -6.31 -4.54
C ALA A 207 7.38 -4.80 -4.78
N LEU A 208 6.54 -3.90 -4.23
CA LEU A 208 6.82 -2.47 -4.25
C LEU A 208 8.04 -2.12 -3.37
N ALA A 209 8.15 -2.73 -2.19
CA ALA A 209 9.29 -2.54 -1.29
C ALA A 209 10.61 -2.97 -1.95
N GLU A 210 10.63 -4.12 -2.64
CA GLU A 210 11.77 -4.59 -3.42
C GLU A 210 12.21 -3.57 -4.48
N ARG A 211 11.27 -3.03 -5.28
CA ARG A 211 11.59 -1.97 -6.25
C ARG A 211 12.14 -0.71 -5.58
N TYR A 212 11.72 -0.42 -4.36
CA TYR A 212 12.26 0.71 -3.59
C TYR A 212 13.67 0.45 -3.09
N VAL A 213 14.09 -0.80 -2.85
CA VAL A 213 15.47 -1.13 -2.46
C VAL A 213 16.45 -0.69 -3.55
N ASP A 214 16.16 -0.97 -4.82
CA ASP A 214 17.00 -0.51 -5.95
C ASP A 214 17.10 1.01 -6.02
N LYS A 215 15.98 1.69 -5.76
CA LYS A 215 15.93 3.14 -5.70
C LYS A 215 16.76 3.69 -4.53
N ILE A 216 16.70 3.05 -3.36
CA ILE A 216 17.50 3.43 -2.19
C ILE A 216 18.99 3.26 -2.48
N ASN A 217 19.40 2.15 -3.10
CA ASN A 217 20.80 1.94 -3.51
C ASN A 217 21.30 3.08 -4.42
N THR A 218 20.47 3.52 -5.36
CA THR A 218 20.78 4.68 -6.22
C THR A 218 20.91 5.97 -5.42
N MET A 219 20.02 6.22 -4.46
CA MET A 219 20.08 7.39 -3.58
C MET A 219 21.32 7.37 -2.66
N ILE A 220 21.73 6.20 -2.16
CA ILE A 220 22.95 6.04 -1.33
C ILE A 220 24.18 6.46 -2.14
N VAL A 221 24.29 6.00 -3.39
CA VAL A 221 25.39 6.40 -4.29
C VAL A 221 25.36 7.91 -4.54
N GLN A 222 24.18 8.49 -4.78
CA GLN A 222 24.04 9.94 -4.98
C GLN A 222 24.44 10.75 -3.73
N ALA A 223 23.99 10.34 -2.55
CA ALA A 223 24.33 10.97 -1.27
C ALA A 223 25.84 10.90 -1.01
N THR A 224 26.44 9.72 -1.21
CA THR A 224 27.88 9.49 -1.05
C THR A 224 28.70 10.36 -2.00
N ASN A 225 28.34 10.39 -3.30
CA ASN A 225 28.99 11.22 -4.29
C ASN A 225 28.85 12.73 -4.02
N SER A 226 27.83 13.12 -3.25
CA SER A 226 27.59 14.52 -2.85
C SER A 226 28.20 14.87 -1.49
N GLY A 227 28.97 13.96 -0.87
CA GLY A 227 29.54 14.14 0.46
C GLY A 227 28.53 14.09 1.61
N LEU A 228 27.28 13.71 1.37
CA LEU A 228 26.20 13.62 2.35
C LEU A 228 26.22 12.26 3.05
N LEU A 229 27.31 11.95 3.76
CA LEU A 229 27.53 10.63 4.38
C LEU A 229 26.48 10.26 5.44
N ASP A 230 25.99 11.25 6.20
CA ASP A 230 24.91 11.03 7.17
C ASP A 230 23.60 10.61 6.46
N VAL A 231 23.26 11.26 5.35
CA VAL A 231 22.10 10.90 4.53
C VAL A 231 22.26 9.48 3.95
N ALA A 232 23.46 9.11 3.49
CA ALA A 232 23.74 7.76 3.02
C ALA A 232 23.52 6.71 4.12
N SER A 233 23.98 6.99 5.35
CA SER A 233 23.75 6.13 6.52
C SER A 233 22.26 6.01 6.87
N GLN A 234 21.51 7.11 6.85
CA GLN A 234 20.06 7.09 7.06
C GLN A 234 19.33 6.25 6.01
N LEU A 235 19.76 6.31 4.74
CA LEU A 235 19.21 5.51 3.66
C LEU A 235 19.51 4.01 3.81
N GLU A 236 20.72 3.63 4.26
CA GLU A 236 21.06 2.24 4.57
C GLU A 236 20.21 1.68 5.71
N ASN A 237 19.99 2.46 6.77
CA ASN A 237 19.09 2.07 7.85
C ASN A 237 17.64 1.93 7.34
N ALA A 238 17.16 2.88 6.53
CA ALA A 238 15.82 2.82 5.95
C ALA A 238 15.62 1.59 5.05
N LYS A 239 16.67 1.15 4.33
CA LYS A 239 16.68 -0.08 3.53
C LYS A 239 16.49 -1.32 4.41
N ILE A 240 17.19 -1.42 5.54
CA ILE A 240 17.03 -2.52 6.50
C ILE A 240 15.61 -2.56 7.07
N TYR A 241 15.05 -1.41 7.45
CA TYR A 241 13.68 -1.32 7.95
C TYR A 241 12.64 -1.66 6.88
N LEU A 242 12.87 -1.26 5.63
CA LEU A 242 11.98 -1.60 4.52
C LEU A 242 12.00 -3.11 4.23
N ALA A 243 13.19 -3.73 4.23
CA ALA A 243 13.36 -5.17 4.01
C ALA A 243 12.75 -6.04 5.13
N SER A 244 12.74 -5.53 6.37
CA SER A 244 12.15 -6.22 7.53
C SER A 244 10.66 -5.94 7.74
N SER A 245 10.02 -5.14 6.88
CA SER A 245 8.60 -4.79 7.01
C SER A 245 7.69 -5.96 6.65
N ASN A 246 6.77 -6.31 7.55
CA ASN A 246 5.85 -7.45 7.39
C ASN A 246 4.38 -7.05 7.21
N SER A 247 4.11 -5.75 7.06
CA SER A 247 2.76 -5.23 6.83
C SER A 247 2.77 -4.08 5.82
N THR A 248 1.65 -3.90 5.13
CA THR A 248 1.46 -2.80 4.17
C THR A 248 1.63 -1.42 4.83
N SER A 249 1.23 -1.27 6.09
CA SER A 249 1.37 -0.03 6.86
C SER A 249 2.84 0.30 7.16
N GLN A 250 3.63 -0.69 7.59
CA GLN A 250 5.07 -0.51 7.81
C GLN A 250 5.79 -0.18 6.50
N ILE A 251 5.52 -0.92 5.42
CA ILE A 251 6.08 -0.65 4.09
C ILE A 251 5.76 0.80 3.66
N THR A 252 4.50 1.21 3.79
CA THR A 252 4.06 2.57 3.44
C THR A 252 4.77 3.63 4.28
N LYS A 253 4.90 3.42 5.60
CA LYS A 253 5.60 4.33 6.50
C LYS A 253 7.08 4.46 6.13
N ASN A 254 7.75 3.34 5.87
CA ASN A 254 9.16 3.32 5.51
C ASN A 254 9.40 3.97 4.14
N ILE A 255 8.54 3.73 3.15
CA ILE A 255 8.57 4.44 1.86
C ILE A 255 8.42 5.95 2.05
N LYS A 256 7.51 6.42 2.92
CA LYS A 256 7.37 7.86 3.23
C LYS A 256 8.65 8.44 3.83
N ILE A 257 9.27 7.73 4.78
CA ILE A 257 10.55 8.14 5.37
C ILE A 257 11.62 8.29 4.28
N ILE A 258 11.74 7.30 3.39
CA ILE A 258 12.70 7.34 2.27
C ILE A 258 12.43 8.53 1.34
N ILE A 259 11.15 8.81 1.03
CA ILE A 259 10.77 9.97 0.22
C ILE A 259 11.20 11.27 0.90
N THR A 260 10.98 11.40 2.21
CA THR A 260 11.41 12.58 2.99
C THR A 260 12.92 12.72 3.02
N ILE A 261 13.67 11.64 3.27
CA ILE A 261 15.15 11.66 3.23
C ILE A 261 15.63 12.12 1.85
N ASN A 262 15.08 11.57 0.78
CA ASN A 262 15.42 11.95 -0.59
C ASN A 262 15.07 13.41 -0.90
N LYS A 263 13.93 13.92 -0.39
CA LYS A 263 13.58 15.34 -0.53
C LYS A 263 14.61 16.22 0.17
N ASN A 264 14.93 15.93 1.43
CA ASN A 264 15.92 16.67 2.19
C ASN A 264 17.31 16.61 1.52
N MET A 265 17.71 15.45 1.01
CA MET A 265 18.95 15.28 0.24
C MET A 265 18.99 16.23 -0.95
N LYS A 266 17.92 16.27 -1.76
CA LYS A 266 17.81 17.17 -2.91
C LYS A 266 17.79 18.64 -2.51
N ASP A 267 17.07 18.99 -1.45
CA ASP A 267 17.03 20.36 -0.93
C ASP A 267 18.42 20.79 -0.44
N THR A 268 19.16 19.91 0.24
CA THR A 268 20.55 20.16 0.66
C THR A 268 21.49 20.25 -0.54
N GLN A 269 21.38 19.36 -1.52
CA GLN A 269 22.16 19.44 -2.77
C GLN A 269 21.87 20.74 -3.52
N GLN A 270 20.62 21.20 -3.53
CA GLN A 270 20.22 22.46 -4.15
C GLN A 270 20.79 23.65 -3.38
N LYS A 271 20.67 23.67 -2.04
CA LYS A 271 21.30 24.68 -1.19
C LYS A 271 22.82 24.74 -1.36
N LEU A 272 23.50 23.59 -1.48
CA LEU A 272 24.94 23.53 -1.76
C LEU A 272 25.28 24.09 -3.15
N ARG A 273 24.40 23.93 -4.14
CA ARG A 273 24.56 24.57 -5.46
C ARG A 273 24.33 26.08 -5.39
N ASP A 274 23.36 26.51 -4.59
CA ASP A 274 22.96 27.91 -4.43
C ASP A 274 23.93 28.69 -3.51
N ALA A 275 24.59 28.02 -2.56
CA ALA A 275 25.50 28.59 -1.56
C ALA A 275 26.97 28.67 -2.00
N ASN A 276 27.26 28.82 -3.30
CA ASN A 276 28.59 29.25 -3.75
C ASN A 276 28.92 30.65 -3.16
N PHE A 277 29.42 30.74 -1.93
CA PHE A 277 30.30 31.75 -1.31
C PHE A 277 30.25 31.64 0.24
N ASP A 278 31.27 31.08 0.90
CA ASP A 278 32.00 31.73 2.02
C ASP A 278 33.27 30.96 2.48
N VAL A 279 34.24 31.71 3.01
CA VAL A 279 35.69 31.48 2.85
C VAL A 279 36.31 30.30 3.63
N ASP A 280 35.67 29.75 4.67
CA ASP A 280 36.20 28.59 5.41
C ASP A 280 35.87 27.23 4.76
N GLU A 281 34.87 27.21 3.85
CA GLU A 281 34.52 26.05 3.03
C GLU A 281 35.46 25.90 1.81
N ILE A 282 36.21 26.96 1.44
CA ILE A 282 37.14 26.95 0.31
C ILE A 282 38.23 25.89 0.50
N LYS A 283 38.79 25.72 1.70
CA LYS A 283 39.81 24.69 1.95
C LYS A 283 39.25 23.27 1.95
N LEU A 284 38.05 23.06 2.51
CA LEU A 284 37.40 21.74 2.54
C LEU A 284 36.94 21.32 1.13
N SER A 285 36.36 22.27 0.37
CA SER A 285 35.96 22.12 -1.03
C SER A 285 37.17 21.93 -1.97
N GLN A 286 38.29 22.63 -1.74
CA GLN A 286 39.53 22.41 -2.47
C GLN A 286 40.08 21.01 -2.23
N ASN A 287 40.13 20.54 -0.98
CA ASN A 287 40.60 19.18 -0.67
C ASN A 287 39.70 18.11 -1.28
N GLN A 288 38.38 18.32 -1.30
CA GLN A 288 37.44 17.45 -2.00
C GLN A 288 37.64 17.48 -3.52
N LYS A 289 37.87 18.65 -4.13
CA LYS A 289 38.18 18.82 -5.55
C LYS A 289 39.48 18.09 -5.93
N PHE A 290 40.52 18.22 -5.12
CA PHE A 290 41.78 17.51 -5.32
C PHE A 290 41.60 16.00 -5.12
N THR A 291 40.81 15.56 -4.15
CA THR A 291 40.49 14.14 -3.95
C THR A 291 39.79 13.55 -5.19
N GLY A 292 38.77 14.23 -5.73
CA GLY A 292 38.09 13.80 -6.95
C GLY A 292 39.02 13.74 -8.16
N LYS A 293 39.86 14.76 -8.35
CA LYS A 293 40.85 14.80 -9.44
C LYS A 293 41.91 13.70 -9.30
N LEU A 294 42.39 13.44 -8.08
CA LEU A 294 43.34 12.36 -7.80
C LEU A 294 42.72 10.99 -8.08
N ASN A 295 41.45 10.76 -7.74
CA ASN A 295 40.75 9.52 -8.08
C ASN A 295 40.63 9.31 -9.60
N GLN A 296 40.33 10.37 -10.36
CA GLN A 296 40.31 10.30 -11.83
C GLN A 296 41.69 9.96 -12.41
N LEU A 297 42.74 10.62 -11.90
CA LEU A 297 44.11 10.37 -12.33
C LEU A 297 44.60 8.97 -11.94
N GLU A 298 44.18 8.47 -10.77
CA GLU A 298 44.48 7.10 -10.33
C GLU A 298 43.83 6.06 -11.23
N ASN A 299 42.56 6.26 -11.60
CA ASN A 299 41.88 5.36 -12.53
C ASN A 299 42.55 5.38 -13.91
N LYS A 300 42.92 6.57 -14.40
CA LYS A 300 43.68 6.70 -15.66
C LYS A 300 45.05 6.01 -15.55
N ALA A 301 45.74 6.15 -14.43
CA ALA A 301 47.02 5.51 -14.19
C ALA A 301 46.88 3.97 -14.15
N LYS A 302 45.88 3.43 -13.45
CA LYS A 302 45.60 1.98 -13.41
C LYS A 302 45.28 1.42 -14.80
N PHE A 303 44.51 2.16 -15.60
CA PHE A 303 44.24 1.80 -17.00
C PHE A 303 45.51 1.83 -17.85
N LEU A 304 46.31 2.90 -17.78
CA LEU A 304 47.58 2.97 -18.51
C LEU A 304 48.58 1.91 -18.02
N HIS A 305 48.51 1.51 -16.76
CA HIS A 305 49.34 0.43 -16.22
C HIS A 305 49.01 -0.91 -16.89
N SER A 306 47.73 -1.20 -17.14
CA SER A 306 47.34 -2.42 -17.87
C SER A 306 47.71 -2.36 -19.34
N GLU A 307 47.65 -1.19 -19.97
CA GLU A 307 48.04 -1.00 -21.38
C GLU A 307 49.56 -0.95 -21.58
N ALA A 308 50.33 -0.61 -20.55
CA ALA A 308 51.79 -0.50 -20.61
C ALA A 308 52.52 -1.85 -20.40
N ILE A 309 51.79 -2.96 -20.27
CA ILE A 309 52.34 -4.32 -20.09
C ILE A 309 53.10 -4.71 -21.36
N GLY A 310 54.38 -4.32 -21.43
CA GLY A 310 55.24 -4.47 -22.60
C GLY A 310 56.25 -3.34 -22.79
N SER A 311 56.06 -2.19 -22.11
CA SER A 311 56.98 -1.05 -22.15
C SER A 311 57.41 -0.64 -20.75
N ASN A 312 58.63 -1.03 -20.36
CA ASN A 312 59.25 -0.63 -19.10
C ASN A 312 59.30 0.90 -18.94
N ALA A 313 59.47 1.63 -20.05
CA ALA A 313 59.47 3.08 -20.05
C ALA A 313 58.08 3.66 -19.71
N ALA A 314 57.01 3.10 -20.27
CA ALA A 314 55.64 3.53 -19.93
C ALA A 314 55.27 3.16 -18.49
N LEU A 315 55.59 1.94 -18.04
CA LEU A 315 55.33 1.49 -16.67
C LEU A 315 56.02 2.40 -15.65
N TYR A 316 57.29 2.75 -15.86
CA TYR A 316 58.01 3.67 -14.99
C TYR A 316 57.27 4.99 -14.76
N TYR A 317 56.73 5.60 -15.83
CA TYR A 317 55.99 6.86 -15.71
C TYR A 317 54.64 6.69 -14.98
N VAL A 318 53.96 5.56 -15.19
CA VAL A 318 52.68 5.25 -14.54
C VAL A 318 52.87 4.98 -13.04
N GLU A 319 53.84 4.14 -12.66
CA GLU A 319 54.14 3.83 -11.26
C GLU A 319 54.58 5.09 -10.49
N LYS A 320 55.40 5.93 -11.12
CA LYS A 320 55.80 7.22 -10.55
C LYS A 320 54.59 8.14 -10.35
N ALA A 321 53.65 8.17 -11.30
CA ALA A 321 52.41 8.93 -11.15
C ALA A 321 51.54 8.39 -9.99
N LEU A 322 51.39 7.07 -9.86
CA LEU A 322 50.66 6.43 -8.75
C LEU A 322 51.26 6.75 -7.39
N SER A 323 52.59 6.72 -7.26
CA SER A 323 53.29 7.10 -6.03
C SER A 323 53.01 8.56 -5.64
N ILE A 324 53.06 9.49 -6.60
CA ILE A 324 52.78 10.91 -6.34
C ILE A 324 51.30 11.12 -5.99
N ILE A 325 50.37 10.37 -6.59
CA ILE A 325 48.94 10.39 -6.23
C ILE A 325 48.76 10.00 -4.76
N HIS A 326 49.39 8.90 -4.33
CA HIS A 326 49.31 8.44 -2.96
C HIS A 326 49.89 9.46 -1.97
N ASP A 327 51.07 10.00 -2.26
CA ASP A 327 51.71 11.05 -1.45
C ASP A 327 50.85 12.32 -1.37
N THR A 328 50.29 12.77 -2.50
CA THR A 328 49.45 13.98 -2.53
C THR A 328 48.15 13.79 -1.74
N ARG A 329 47.56 12.59 -1.79
CA ARG A 329 46.34 12.26 -1.03
C ARG A 329 46.57 12.29 0.48
N ASN A 330 47.72 11.82 0.94
CA ASN A 330 48.06 11.83 2.37
C ASN A 330 48.47 13.23 2.88
N ASN A 331 48.77 14.15 1.97
CA ASN A 331 49.25 15.51 2.28
C ASN A 331 48.31 16.60 1.73
N LEU A 332 46.99 16.38 1.73
CA LEU A 332 46.00 17.37 1.27
C LEU A 332 45.95 18.65 2.12
N ASN A 333 46.65 18.68 3.26
CA ASN A 333 46.79 19.88 4.08
C ASN A 333 47.92 20.81 3.58
N ASP A 334 48.70 20.41 2.56
CA ASP A 334 49.70 21.25 1.92
C ASP A 334 49.07 22.47 1.23
N SER A 335 49.89 23.47 0.90
CA SER A 335 49.41 24.64 0.16
C SER A 335 48.85 24.26 -1.21
N GLU A 336 47.77 24.92 -1.63
CA GLU A 336 47.09 24.67 -2.90
C GLU A 336 48.06 24.69 -4.10
N GLY A 337 49.00 25.63 -4.12
CA GLY A 337 50.04 25.70 -5.17
C GLY A 337 50.89 24.42 -5.25
N LYS A 338 51.27 23.81 -4.12
CA LYS A 338 52.01 22.53 -4.11
C LYS A 338 51.15 21.39 -4.65
N ILE A 339 49.88 21.31 -4.25
CA ILE A 339 48.96 20.27 -4.70
C ILE A 339 48.73 20.40 -6.22
N ILE A 340 48.51 21.62 -6.73
CA ILE A 340 48.37 21.89 -8.17
C ILE A 340 49.63 21.48 -8.94
N SER A 341 50.82 21.80 -8.42
CA SER A 341 52.09 21.38 -9.04
C SER A 341 52.23 19.85 -9.10
N LYS A 342 51.87 19.14 -8.02
CA LYS A 342 51.87 17.66 -7.99
C LYS A 342 50.86 17.09 -8.99
N VAL A 343 49.64 17.63 -9.05
CA VAL A 343 48.60 17.23 -10.03
C VAL A 343 49.08 17.43 -11.46
N LYS A 344 49.69 18.59 -11.77
CA LYS A 344 50.23 18.87 -13.11
C LYS A 344 51.37 17.91 -13.47
N LEU A 345 52.22 17.57 -12.51
CA LEU A 345 53.28 16.58 -12.70
C LEU A 345 52.70 15.18 -12.98
N ILE A 346 51.69 14.75 -12.23
CA ILE A 346 50.96 13.50 -12.48
C ILE A 346 50.41 13.48 -13.91
N GLU A 347 49.74 14.56 -14.33
CA GLU A 347 49.18 14.67 -15.69
C GLU A 347 50.26 14.56 -16.78
N GLN A 348 51.42 15.20 -16.58
CA GLN A 348 52.55 15.11 -17.51
C GLN A 348 53.14 13.71 -17.59
N LEU A 349 53.28 13.03 -16.45
CA LEU A 349 53.78 11.65 -16.39
C LEU A 349 52.82 10.71 -17.11
N LEU A 350 51.52 10.82 -16.86
CA LEU A 350 50.50 10.00 -17.52
C LEU A 350 50.40 10.31 -19.01
N ALA A 351 50.58 11.56 -19.44
CA ALA A 351 50.63 11.92 -20.86
C ALA A 351 51.85 11.31 -21.57
N LYS A 352 53.02 11.31 -20.92
CA LYS A 352 54.22 10.64 -21.45
C LYS A 352 54.03 9.13 -21.56
N ALA A 353 53.49 8.50 -20.52
CA ALA A 353 53.17 7.07 -20.54
C ALA A 353 52.21 6.73 -21.68
N GLN A 354 51.12 7.50 -21.79
CA GLN A 354 50.12 7.32 -22.84
C GLN A 354 50.72 7.45 -24.25
N LYS A 355 51.59 8.44 -24.47
CA LYS A 355 52.27 8.60 -25.76
C LYS A 355 53.15 7.39 -26.09
N ILE A 356 53.93 6.91 -25.13
CA ILE A 356 54.80 5.73 -25.32
C ILE A 356 53.96 4.48 -25.64
N VAL A 357 52.86 4.27 -24.92
CA VAL A 357 51.93 3.15 -25.18
C VAL A 357 51.37 3.25 -26.62
N GLN A 358 50.95 4.44 -27.04
CA GLN A 358 50.41 4.68 -28.38
C GLN A 358 51.44 4.55 -29.51
N GLU A 359 52.71 4.83 -29.24
CA GLU A 359 53.81 4.66 -30.21
C GLU A 359 54.37 3.23 -30.24
N SER A 360 54.00 2.40 -29.26
CA SER A 360 54.40 0.98 -29.17
C SER A 360 53.32 0.02 -29.69
N THR A 361 52.17 0.55 -30.10
CA THR A 361 51.06 -0.17 -30.77
C THR A 361 51.11 0.14 -32.26
#